data_AF-F5L731-F1
#
_entry.id   AF-F5L731-F1
#
_cell.length_a   1.000
_cell.length_b   1.000
_cell.length_c   1.000
_cell.angle_alpha   90.00
_cell.angle_beta   90.00
_cell.angle_gamma   90.00
#
_symmetry.space_group_name_H-M   'P 1'
#
loop_
_entity.id
_entity.type
_entity.pdbx_description
1 polymer ?
#
loop_
_entity_poly.entity_id
_entity_poly.type
_entity_poly.pdbx_seq_one_letter_code
_entity_poly.pdbx_strand_id
1 'polypeptide(L)'
;MVKLKICGNHNPQDLAALAPYAGQIDYLGFIFTPHSKRYVSPACVKQWLQRDPRLIAKAVAVFLDQPLTEVCRVLENTGIRHVQLHGTESAAYCQALRHRLPQLTIWKMIPVSKHAEHVQGEDRLVQLSKHVQDYLPAVDVILLDTQVKGQAGGTGQSFDWRLVPGIYAQVQDKKGPKGERVQLFVAGGIGPANIRRLLAMGGMDGIDMASGAETDGRKDARKIETVVHEVREHAQN
;
A
#
# COMPACT_ATOMS: atom_id res chain seq x y z
N MET A 1 11.29 -9.59 -8.85
CA MET A 1 10.41 -8.67 -9.61
C MET A 1 9.67 -7.77 -8.64
N VAL A 2 9.64 -6.46 -8.90
CA VAL A 2 8.92 -5.48 -8.07
C VAL A 2 7.41 -5.63 -8.31
N LYS A 3 6.64 -5.72 -7.23
CA LYS A 3 5.18 -5.82 -7.26
C LYS A 3 4.53 -4.45 -7.44
N LEU A 4 3.37 -4.41 -8.08
CA LEU A 4 2.62 -3.18 -8.34
C LEU A 4 1.23 -3.23 -7.70
N LYS A 5 0.97 -2.28 -6.81
CA LYS A 5 -0.35 -2.02 -6.22
C LYS A 5 -0.94 -0.74 -6.80
N ILE A 6 -2.19 -0.82 -7.26
CA ILE A 6 -2.98 0.36 -7.66
C ILE A 6 -4.09 0.58 -6.64
N CYS A 7 -4.04 1.69 -5.91
CA CYS A 7 -4.90 1.96 -4.76
C CYS A 7 -5.99 2.98 -5.03
N GLY A 8 -7.10 2.91 -4.28
CA GLY A 8 -8.16 3.90 -4.33
C GLY A 8 -9.15 3.70 -5.49
N ASN A 9 -9.36 2.45 -5.90
CA ASN A 9 -10.35 2.09 -6.90
C ASN A 9 -11.74 2.22 -6.27
N HIS A 10 -12.59 3.08 -6.81
CA HIS A 10 -13.82 3.48 -6.12
C HIS A 10 -15.08 3.48 -6.98
N ASN A 11 -14.98 3.01 -8.22
CA ASN A 11 -16.12 2.78 -9.10
C ASN A 11 -15.81 1.64 -10.09
N PRO A 12 -16.81 1.07 -10.79
CA PRO A 12 -16.60 0.02 -11.78
C PRO A 12 -15.72 0.45 -12.97
N GLN A 13 -15.75 1.74 -13.35
CA GLN A 13 -14.97 2.27 -14.46
C GLN A 13 -13.46 2.25 -14.15
N ASP A 14 -13.07 2.47 -12.89
CA ASP A 14 -11.69 2.32 -12.44
C ASP A 14 -11.21 0.88 -12.66
N LEU A 15 -12.03 -0.11 -12.30
CA LEU A 15 -11.71 -1.52 -12.51
C LEU A 15 -11.62 -1.87 -14.00
N ALA A 16 -12.52 -1.30 -14.82
CA ALA A 16 -12.48 -1.48 -16.27
C ALA A 16 -11.19 -0.89 -16.88
N ALA A 17 -10.72 0.27 -16.40
CA ALA A 17 -9.47 0.89 -16.85
C ALA A 17 -8.23 0.05 -16.49
N LEU A 18 -8.30 -0.77 -15.44
CA LEU A 18 -7.22 -1.65 -14.99
C LEU A 18 -7.24 -3.04 -15.64
N ALA A 19 -8.38 -3.45 -16.19
CA ALA A 19 -8.59 -4.80 -16.73
C ALA A 19 -7.54 -5.22 -17.78
N PRO A 20 -7.13 -4.37 -18.74
CA PRO A 20 -6.09 -4.74 -19.72
C PRO A 20 -4.74 -5.09 -19.09
N TYR A 21 -4.45 -4.53 -17.90
CA TYR A 21 -3.18 -4.71 -17.20
C TYR A 21 -3.31 -5.67 -16.00
N ALA A 22 -4.45 -6.37 -15.85
CA ALA A 22 -4.74 -7.17 -14.68
C ALA A 22 -3.72 -8.30 -14.42
N GLY A 23 -3.08 -8.85 -15.47
CA GLY A 23 -2.00 -9.83 -15.33
C GLY A 23 -0.69 -9.24 -14.78
N GLN A 24 -0.54 -7.92 -14.83
CA GLN A 24 0.66 -7.17 -14.50
C GLN A 24 0.44 -6.25 -13.29
N ILE A 25 -0.72 -6.29 -12.64
CA ILE A 25 -0.99 -5.59 -11.38
C ILE A 25 -1.14 -6.65 -10.29
N ASP A 26 -0.39 -6.51 -9.21
CA ASP A 26 -0.32 -7.49 -8.13
C ASP A 26 -1.40 -7.26 -7.08
N TYR A 27 -1.74 -5.99 -6.81
CA TYR A 27 -2.72 -5.62 -5.78
C TYR A 27 -3.64 -4.47 -6.19
N LEU A 28 -4.88 -4.51 -5.70
CA LEU A 28 -5.92 -3.51 -5.93
C LEU A 28 -6.44 -2.98 -4.59
N GLY A 29 -6.21 -1.70 -4.30
CA GLY A 29 -6.63 -1.09 -3.03
C GLY A 29 -8.04 -0.51 -3.07
N PHE A 30 -8.84 -0.82 -2.05
CA PHE A 30 -10.19 -0.32 -1.82
C PHE A 30 -10.26 0.38 -0.47
N ILE A 31 -10.68 1.66 -0.44
CA ILE A 31 -10.64 2.48 0.78
C ILE A 31 -11.99 2.46 1.48
N PHE A 32 -12.02 1.93 2.71
CA PHE A 32 -13.23 1.82 3.53
C PHE A 32 -13.35 2.94 4.58
N THR A 33 -12.57 4.00 4.44
CA THR A 33 -12.59 5.18 5.33
C THR A 33 -13.60 6.21 4.83
N PRO A 34 -14.69 6.50 5.56
CA PRO A 34 -15.82 7.33 5.08
C PRO A 34 -15.44 8.74 4.61
N HIS A 35 -14.41 9.35 5.20
CA HIS A 35 -13.94 10.70 4.84
C HIS A 35 -13.07 10.75 3.58
N SER A 36 -12.73 9.60 2.99
CA SER A 36 -11.92 9.55 1.78
C SER A 36 -12.74 9.89 0.54
N LYS A 37 -12.19 10.71 -0.37
CA LYS A 37 -12.77 10.95 -1.71
C LYS A 37 -12.88 9.68 -2.55
N ARG A 38 -12.10 8.64 -2.20
CA ARG A 38 -12.07 7.33 -2.87
C ARG A 38 -12.77 6.25 -2.04
N TYR A 39 -13.66 6.66 -1.13
CA TYR A 39 -14.41 5.74 -0.29
C TYR A 39 -15.28 4.79 -1.13
N VAL A 40 -15.37 3.55 -0.70
CA VAL A 40 -16.29 2.55 -1.24
C VAL A 40 -17.07 1.87 -0.13
N SER A 41 -18.34 1.55 -0.41
CA SER A 41 -19.12 0.74 0.53
C SER A 41 -18.71 -0.73 0.47
N PRO A 42 -18.73 -1.47 1.60
CA PRO A 42 -18.50 -2.92 1.61
C PRO A 42 -19.40 -3.69 0.66
N ALA A 43 -20.68 -3.29 0.55
CA ALA A 43 -21.65 -3.93 -0.32
C ALA A 43 -21.26 -3.79 -1.81
N CYS A 44 -20.84 -2.60 -2.25
CA CYS A 44 -20.39 -2.38 -3.63
C CYS A 44 -19.14 -3.21 -3.95
N VAL A 45 -18.14 -3.19 -3.06
CA VAL A 45 -16.90 -3.97 -3.29
C VAL A 45 -17.19 -5.46 -3.33
N LYS A 46 -18.03 -5.98 -2.43
CA LYS A 46 -18.47 -7.38 -2.46
C LYS A 46 -19.05 -7.76 -3.83
N GLN A 47 -19.95 -6.94 -4.37
CA GLN A 47 -20.56 -7.18 -5.68
C GLN A 47 -19.53 -7.16 -6.82
N TRP A 48 -18.52 -6.28 -6.76
CA TRP A 48 -17.47 -6.22 -7.77
C TRP A 48 -16.56 -7.45 -7.71
N LEU A 49 -16.14 -7.84 -6.50
CA LEU A 49 -15.22 -8.96 -6.29
C LEU A 49 -15.85 -10.32 -6.55
N GLN A 50 -17.16 -10.49 -6.33
CA GLN A 50 -17.88 -11.73 -6.63
C GLN A 50 -17.88 -12.09 -8.13
N ARG A 51 -17.64 -11.13 -9.02
CA ARG A 51 -17.62 -11.35 -10.47
C ARG A 51 -16.34 -12.02 -10.96
N ASP A 52 -15.24 -11.94 -10.20
CA ASP A 52 -13.96 -12.54 -10.58
C ASP A 52 -13.12 -12.93 -9.34
N PRO A 53 -12.95 -14.25 -9.07
CA PRO A 53 -12.10 -14.74 -7.99
C PRO A 53 -10.63 -14.27 -8.06
N ARG A 54 -10.15 -13.86 -9.24
CA ARG A 54 -8.78 -13.32 -9.39
C ARG A 54 -8.69 -11.89 -8.85
N LEU A 55 -9.78 -11.13 -8.84
CA LEU A 55 -9.81 -9.78 -8.26
C LEU A 55 -9.77 -9.84 -6.73
N ILE A 56 -10.52 -10.75 -6.10
CA ILE A 56 -10.54 -10.87 -4.63
C ILE A 56 -9.17 -11.28 -4.08
N ALA A 57 -8.43 -12.13 -4.77
CA ALA A 57 -7.07 -12.53 -4.39
C ALA A 57 -6.08 -11.35 -4.40
N LYS A 58 -6.33 -10.32 -5.21
CA LYS A 58 -5.51 -9.11 -5.32
C LYS A 58 -6.01 -7.95 -4.46
N ALA A 59 -7.24 -8.05 -3.93
CA ALA A 59 -7.89 -6.96 -3.22
C ALA A 59 -7.21 -6.68 -1.88
N VAL A 60 -6.99 -5.40 -1.58
CA VAL A 60 -6.46 -4.88 -0.32
C VAL A 60 -7.47 -3.89 0.27
N ALA A 61 -7.99 -4.20 1.45
CA ALA A 61 -8.92 -3.33 2.17
C ALA A 61 -8.14 -2.31 3.01
N VAL A 62 -8.34 -1.02 2.74
CA VAL A 62 -7.60 0.07 3.40
C VAL A 62 -8.48 0.73 4.45
N PHE A 63 -7.96 0.85 5.67
CA PHE A 63 -8.62 1.47 6.82
C PHE A 63 -7.75 2.56 7.43
N LEU A 64 -8.38 3.49 8.13
CA LEU A 64 -7.73 4.60 8.83
C LEU A 64 -8.35 4.72 10.22
N ASP A 65 -7.67 4.14 11.23
CA ASP A 65 -8.02 4.24 12.65
C ASP A 65 -9.45 3.76 12.99
N GLN A 66 -10.01 2.87 12.17
CA GLN A 66 -11.33 2.29 12.41
C GLN A 66 -11.28 1.27 13.55
N PRO A 67 -12.35 1.13 14.35
CA PRO A 67 -12.41 0.12 15.41
C PRO A 67 -12.24 -1.30 14.87
N LEU A 68 -11.61 -2.17 15.66
CA LEU A 68 -11.32 -3.54 15.28
C LEU A 68 -12.57 -4.33 14.85
N THR A 69 -13.69 -4.10 15.52
CA THR A 69 -14.99 -4.71 15.18
C THR A 69 -15.50 -4.30 13.80
N GLU A 70 -15.28 -3.04 13.40
CA GLU A 70 -15.67 -2.56 12.08
C GLU A 70 -14.79 -3.17 10.98
N VAL A 71 -13.47 -3.21 11.21
CA VAL A 71 -12.52 -3.83 10.28
C VAL A 71 -12.86 -5.31 10.06
N CYS A 72 -13.08 -6.08 11.13
CA CYS A 72 -13.48 -7.50 11.01
C CYS A 72 -14.76 -7.65 10.19
N ARG A 73 -15.81 -6.85 10.48
CA ARG A 73 -17.10 -6.91 9.78
C ARG A 73 -16.94 -6.65 8.28
N VAL A 74 -16.12 -5.67 7.88
CA VAL A 74 -15.89 -5.36 6.46
C VAL A 74 -15.13 -6.49 5.77
N LEU A 75 -14.10 -7.04 6.39
CA LEU A 75 -13.30 -8.13 5.83
C LEU A 75 -14.12 -9.42 5.68
N GLU A 76 -14.97 -9.74 6.66
CA GLU A 76 -15.89 -10.89 6.58
C GLU A 76 -16.96 -10.69 5.51
N ASN A 77 -17.51 -9.47 5.39
CA ASN A 77 -18.52 -9.17 4.38
C ASN A 77 -17.99 -9.25 2.95
N THR A 78 -16.80 -8.73 2.72
CA THR A 78 -16.18 -8.62 1.38
C THR A 78 -15.37 -9.86 1.00
N GLY A 79 -14.92 -10.64 1.98
CA GLY A 79 -14.02 -11.79 1.79
C GLY A 79 -12.56 -11.42 1.53
N ILE A 80 -12.21 -10.13 1.56
CA ILE A 80 -10.84 -9.64 1.33
C ILE A 80 -9.90 -10.19 2.41
N ARG A 81 -8.70 -10.63 1.98
CA ARG A 81 -7.68 -11.23 2.86
C ARG A 81 -6.43 -10.37 3.06
N HIS A 82 -6.25 -9.31 2.28
CA HIS A 82 -5.22 -8.31 2.54
C HIS A 82 -5.84 -7.08 3.19
N VAL A 83 -5.29 -6.65 4.31
CA VAL A 83 -5.73 -5.46 5.05
C VAL A 83 -4.58 -4.48 5.16
N GLN A 84 -4.85 -3.20 4.88
CA GLN A 84 -3.90 -2.12 5.03
C GLN A 84 -4.37 -1.15 6.10
N LEU A 85 -3.59 -1.06 7.17
CA LEU A 85 -3.80 -0.16 8.30
C LEU A 85 -2.99 1.12 8.04
N HIS A 86 -3.71 2.16 7.63
CA HIS A 86 -3.13 3.40 7.11
C HIS A 86 -3.03 4.50 8.17
N GLY A 87 -3.59 4.28 9.37
CA GLY A 87 -3.66 5.28 10.43
C GLY A 87 -2.51 5.18 11.42
N THR A 88 -2.86 5.41 12.67
CA THR A 88 -2.01 5.31 13.88
C THR A 88 -2.18 3.98 14.62
N GLU A 89 -2.79 2.98 13.98
CA GLU A 89 -3.04 1.67 14.60
C GLU A 89 -1.72 1.04 15.06
N SER A 90 -1.66 0.65 16.33
CA SER A 90 -0.45 0.13 16.98
C SER A 90 -0.13 -1.32 16.59
N ALA A 91 1.08 -1.78 16.91
CA ALA A 91 1.46 -3.19 16.75
C ALA A 91 0.51 -4.14 17.52
N ALA A 92 0.02 -3.72 18.69
CA ALA A 92 -0.97 -4.48 19.47
C ALA A 92 -2.32 -4.58 18.74
N TYR A 93 -2.76 -3.51 18.04
CA TYR A 93 -3.93 -3.58 17.18
C TYR A 93 -3.74 -4.59 16.04
N CYS A 94 -2.58 -4.55 15.36
CA CYS A 94 -2.25 -5.51 14.30
C CYS A 94 -2.29 -6.97 14.80
N GLN A 95 -1.73 -7.22 15.99
CA GLN A 95 -1.76 -8.54 16.64
C GLN A 95 -3.19 -8.97 16.99
N ALA A 96 -3.99 -8.08 17.58
CA ALA A 96 -5.38 -8.36 17.91
C ALA A 96 -6.23 -8.69 16.65
N LEU A 97 -6.00 -7.97 15.55
CA LEU A 97 -6.63 -8.25 14.27
C LEU A 97 -6.25 -9.63 13.72
N ARG A 98 -4.97 -9.98 13.78
CA ARG A 98 -4.51 -11.31 13.37
C ARG A 98 -5.08 -12.41 14.24
N HIS A 99 -5.20 -12.18 15.55
CA HIS A 99 -5.76 -13.16 16.46
C HIS A 99 -7.23 -13.48 16.13
N ARG A 100 -8.00 -12.46 15.71
CA ARG A 100 -9.38 -12.65 15.25
C ARG A 100 -9.47 -13.28 13.87
N LEU A 101 -8.56 -12.94 12.96
CA LEU A 101 -8.56 -13.39 11.57
C LEU A 101 -7.14 -13.86 11.16
N PRO A 102 -6.73 -15.09 11.53
CA PRO A 102 -5.35 -15.59 11.38
C PRO A 102 -4.84 -15.66 9.94
N GLN A 103 -5.75 -15.81 8.98
CA GLN A 103 -5.47 -15.93 7.55
C GLN A 103 -5.06 -14.60 6.90
N LEU A 104 -5.27 -13.46 7.55
CA LEU A 104 -5.03 -12.15 6.93
C LEU A 104 -3.56 -11.89 6.66
N THR A 105 -3.30 -11.20 5.57
CA THR A 105 -2.02 -10.53 5.30
C THR A 105 -2.19 -9.07 5.66
N ILE A 106 -1.51 -8.64 6.72
CA ILE A 106 -1.63 -7.31 7.32
C ILE A 106 -0.50 -6.43 6.82
N TRP A 107 -0.89 -5.29 6.25
CA TRP A 107 -0.02 -4.22 5.80
C TRP A 107 -0.11 -3.08 6.81
N LYS A 108 1.02 -2.53 7.22
CA LYS A 108 1.06 -1.30 8.01
C LYS A 108 1.73 -0.20 7.21
N MET A 109 1.03 0.93 7.05
CA MET A 109 1.64 2.15 6.56
C MET A 109 2.47 2.78 7.69
N ILE A 110 3.73 3.09 7.39
CA ILE A 110 4.64 3.83 8.25
C ILE A 110 4.89 5.21 7.60
N PRO A 111 4.54 6.31 8.29
CA PRO A 111 4.69 7.64 7.74
C PRO A 111 6.17 8.04 7.65
N VAL A 112 6.54 8.63 6.52
CA VAL A 112 7.85 9.26 6.31
C VAL A 112 7.67 10.77 6.18
N SER A 113 8.32 11.52 7.06
CA SER A 113 8.25 12.99 7.07
C SER A 113 9.03 13.58 5.91
N LYS A 114 8.45 14.59 5.23
CA LYS A 114 9.11 15.34 4.14
C LYS A 114 10.15 16.33 4.65
N HIS A 115 9.84 16.96 5.78
CA HIS A 115 10.56 18.08 6.35
C HIS A 115 10.87 17.77 7.81
N ALA A 116 12.01 17.13 8.07
CA ALA A 116 12.68 17.37 9.34
C ALA A 116 13.84 18.29 9.00
N GLU A 117 13.54 19.58 8.85
CA GLU A 117 14.54 20.62 8.53
C GLU A 117 15.64 20.73 9.59
N HIS A 118 15.52 20.00 10.71
CA HIS A 118 16.42 20.05 11.86
C HIS A 118 16.98 18.66 12.25
N VAL A 119 16.74 17.61 11.45
CA VAL A 119 17.24 16.26 11.73
C VAL A 119 18.13 15.79 10.58
N GLN A 120 19.38 15.45 10.87
CA GLN A 120 20.35 14.96 9.87
C GLN A 120 19.88 13.64 9.25
N GLY A 121 20.41 13.29 8.07
CA GLY A 121 19.96 12.12 7.31
C GLY A 121 20.08 10.78 8.06
N GLU A 122 21.16 10.62 8.83
CA GLU A 122 21.39 9.40 9.64
C GLU A 122 20.37 9.27 10.77
N ASP A 123 20.09 10.34 11.50
CA ASP A 123 19.08 10.34 12.56
C ASP A 123 17.68 10.01 12.01
N ARG A 124 17.34 10.49 10.81
CA ARG A 124 16.06 10.14 10.15
C ARG A 124 15.97 8.66 9.82
N LEU A 125 17.04 8.09 9.28
CA LEU A 125 17.08 6.67 8.95
C LEU A 125 16.94 5.83 10.23
N VAL A 126 17.65 6.18 11.30
CA VAL A 126 17.58 5.47 12.60
C VAL A 126 16.17 5.54 13.19
N GLN A 127 15.53 6.72 13.20
CA GLN A 127 14.17 6.88 13.72
C GLN A 127 13.15 6.08 12.90
N LEU A 128 13.21 6.16 11.57
CA LEU A 128 12.34 5.38 10.69
C LEU A 128 12.56 3.88 10.87
N SER A 129 13.82 3.46 11.00
CA SER A 129 14.19 2.07 11.24
C SER A 129 13.59 1.53 12.53
N LYS A 130 13.70 2.29 13.63
CA LYS A 130 13.09 1.91 14.92
C LYS A 130 11.58 1.77 14.78
N HIS A 131 10.92 2.74 14.14
CA HIS A 131 9.47 2.71 13.94
C HIS A 131 9.04 1.50 13.10
N VAL A 132 9.79 1.15 12.04
CA VAL A 132 9.53 -0.08 11.26
C VAL A 132 9.70 -1.33 12.11
N GLN A 133 10.78 -1.41 12.91
CA GLN A 133 11.08 -2.56 13.77
C GLN A 133 9.95 -2.86 14.77
N ASP A 134 9.29 -1.84 15.31
CA ASP A 134 8.17 -2.01 16.25
C ASP A 134 7.00 -2.82 15.66
N TYR A 135 6.83 -2.82 14.34
CA TYR A 135 5.73 -3.51 13.65
C TYR A 135 6.10 -4.86 13.04
N LEU A 136 7.38 -5.15 12.79
CA LEU A 136 7.81 -6.39 12.14
C LEU A 136 7.24 -7.67 12.79
N PRO A 137 7.12 -7.77 14.13
CA PRO A 137 6.53 -8.95 14.77
C PRO A 137 5.00 -9.08 14.61
N ALA A 138 4.33 -8.13 13.96
CA ALA A 138 2.87 -8.03 13.90
C ALA A 138 2.31 -7.94 12.48
N VAL A 139 3.13 -7.73 11.46
CA VAL A 139 2.69 -7.42 10.08
C VAL A 139 3.46 -8.22 9.04
N ASP A 140 2.88 -8.35 7.85
CA ASP A 140 3.46 -9.09 6.72
C ASP A 140 4.04 -8.14 5.66
N VAL A 141 3.54 -6.90 5.62
CA VAL A 141 3.99 -5.87 4.69
C VAL A 141 4.13 -4.54 5.41
N ILE A 142 5.27 -3.87 5.20
CA ILE A 142 5.49 -2.48 5.58
C ILE A 142 5.31 -1.62 4.32
N LEU A 143 4.51 -0.57 4.42
CA LEU A 143 4.34 0.42 3.36
C LEU A 143 4.90 1.76 3.84
N LEU A 144 5.94 2.27 3.18
CA LEU A 144 6.44 3.62 3.44
C LEU A 144 5.67 4.63 2.59
N ASP A 145 5.00 5.60 3.22
CA ASP A 145 4.27 6.66 2.51
C ASP A 145 4.58 8.03 3.10
N THR A 146 4.43 9.08 2.31
CA THR A 146 4.43 10.46 2.80
C THR A 146 3.22 10.73 3.67
N GLN A 147 3.42 11.20 4.89
CA GLN A 147 2.31 11.69 5.70
C GLN A 147 1.93 13.12 5.31
N VAL A 148 0.64 13.35 5.09
CA VAL A 148 0.02 14.67 5.21
C VAL A 148 -1.08 14.52 6.25
N LYS A 149 -1.00 15.28 7.35
CA LYS A 149 -1.94 15.19 8.47
C LYS A 149 -3.39 15.22 7.97
N GLY A 150 -4.21 14.26 8.42
CA GLY A 150 -5.65 14.22 8.18
C GLY A 150 -6.10 13.72 6.80
N GLN A 151 -5.21 13.21 5.94
CA GLN A 151 -5.58 12.65 4.64
C GLN A 151 -5.17 11.18 4.50
N ALA A 152 -6.12 10.34 4.07
CA ALA A 152 -5.86 8.97 3.65
C ALA A 152 -5.20 8.95 2.25
N GLY A 153 -3.89 9.20 2.21
CA GLY A 153 -3.01 9.02 1.05
C GLY A 153 -3.25 9.93 -0.17
N GLY A 154 -2.31 9.86 -1.12
CA GLY A 154 -2.48 10.45 -2.47
C GLY A 154 -2.31 11.97 -2.56
N THR A 155 -1.38 12.56 -1.83
CA THR A 155 -1.11 14.02 -1.88
C THR A 155 -0.26 14.45 -3.08
N GLY A 156 0.07 13.52 -3.99
CA GLY A 156 0.90 13.78 -5.17
C GLY A 156 2.38 14.12 -4.89
N GLN A 157 2.83 14.01 -3.64
CA GLN A 157 4.18 14.40 -3.23
C GLN A 157 4.95 13.18 -2.73
N SER A 158 6.25 13.13 -2.99
CA SER A 158 7.16 12.05 -2.57
C SER A 158 8.01 12.47 -1.37
N PHE A 159 8.49 11.49 -0.58
CA PHE A 159 9.52 11.71 0.43
C PHE A 159 10.91 11.49 -0.19
N ASP A 160 11.95 11.70 0.61
CA ASP A 160 13.31 11.37 0.21
C ASP A 160 13.51 9.84 0.14
N TRP A 161 13.30 9.28 -1.04
CA TRP A 161 13.42 7.85 -1.29
C TRP A 161 14.84 7.29 -1.10
N ARG A 162 15.87 8.14 -0.93
CA ARG A 162 17.23 7.67 -0.59
C ARG A 162 17.29 6.90 0.73
N LEU A 163 16.28 7.03 1.59
CA LEU A 163 16.14 6.25 2.82
C LEU A 163 15.72 4.80 2.57
N VAL A 164 15.07 4.51 1.44
CA VAL A 164 14.43 3.21 1.16
C VAL A 164 15.44 2.05 1.17
N PRO A 165 16.60 2.10 0.48
CA PRO A 165 17.57 1.00 0.51
C PRO A 165 18.10 0.70 1.92
N GLY A 166 18.30 1.73 2.75
CA GLY A 166 18.75 1.57 4.14
C GLY A 166 17.72 0.88 5.02
N ILE A 167 16.42 1.15 4.81
CA ILE A 167 15.34 0.42 5.49
C ILE A 167 15.22 -1.01 4.94
N TYR A 168 15.31 -1.18 3.62
CA TYR A 168 15.22 -2.49 2.99
C TYR A 168 16.28 -3.46 3.50
N ALA A 169 17.53 -3.01 3.61
CA ALA A 169 18.63 -3.80 4.13
C ALA A 169 18.35 -4.36 5.55
N GLN A 170 17.53 -3.66 6.35
CA GLN A 170 17.17 -4.08 7.70
C GLN A 170 15.93 -4.99 7.75
N VAL A 171 15.08 -4.94 6.73
CA VAL A 171 13.80 -5.67 6.66
C VAL A 171 13.89 -6.95 5.83
N GLN A 172 14.77 -6.98 4.81
CA GLN A 172 14.82 -8.06 3.81
C GLN A 172 15.07 -9.47 4.39
N ASP A 173 15.67 -9.60 5.57
CA ASP A 173 15.88 -10.92 6.21
C ASP A 173 14.92 -11.18 7.38
N LYS A 174 14.00 -10.24 7.64
CA LYS A 174 13.08 -10.33 8.77
C LYS A 174 11.85 -11.14 8.39
N LYS A 175 11.47 -12.05 9.28
CA LYS A 175 10.25 -12.86 9.15
C LYS A 175 9.12 -12.22 9.94
N GLY A 176 7.95 -12.13 9.32
CA GLY A 176 6.73 -11.67 9.95
C GLY A 176 6.04 -12.79 10.74
N PRO A 177 4.82 -12.55 11.23
CA PRO A 177 4.07 -13.49 12.09
C PRO A 177 3.79 -14.85 11.43
N LYS A 178 3.76 -14.89 10.09
CA LYS A 178 3.53 -16.12 9.32
C LYS A 178 4.82 -16.92 9.04
N GLY A 179 5.97 -16.48 9.54
CA GLY A 179 7.28 -17.09 9.25
C GLY A 179 7.82 -16.78 7.85
N GLU A 180 7.07 -16.04 7.05
CA GLU A 180 7.46 -15.52 5.73
C GLU A 180 8.22 -14.20 5.87
N ARG A 181 9.02 -13.86 4.86
CA ARG A 181 9.75 -12.59 4.81
C ARG A 181 8.78 -11.40 4.77
N VAL A 182 9.02 -10.39 5.61
CA VAL A 182 8.29 -9.12 5.55
C VAL A 182 8.63 -8.40 4.26
N GLN A 183 7.59 -7.94 3.55
CA GLN A 183 7.77 -7.18 2.31
C GLN A 183 7.80 -5.68 2.57
N LEU A 184 8.64 -4.95 1.84
CA LEU A 184 8.70 -3.50 1.86
C LEU A 184 8.10 -2.91 0.59
N PHE A 185 7.04 -2.13 0.74
CA PHE A 185 6.42 -1.35 -0.32
C PHE A 185 6.69 0.14 -0.15
N VAL A 186 6.73 0.87 -1.26
CA VAL A 186 6.89 2.33 -1.28
C VAL A 186 5.69 2.99 -1.96
N ALA A 187 5.15 4.03 -1.34
CA ALA A 187 4.11 4.92 -1.83
C ALA A 187 4.60 6.38 -1.86
N GLY A 188 3.67 7.31 -2.11
CA GLY A 188 3.90 8.75 -1.98
C GLY A 188 4.31 9.42 -3.29
N GLY A 189 3.34 10.02 -3.99
CA GLY A 189 3.58 10.83 -5.18
C GLY A 189 4.16 10.09 -6.37
N ILE A 190 4.06 8.76 -6.39
CA ILE A 190 4.58 7.91 -7.47
C ILE A 190 3.67 8.02 -8.69
N GLY A 191 4.26 8.18 -9.87
CA GLY A 191 3.57 8.21 -11.16
C GLY A 191 4.52 8.17 -12.35
N PRO A 192 4.00 8.33 -13.59
CA PRO A 192 4.81 8.23 -14.81
C PRO A 192 6.07 9.10 -14.82
N ALA A 193 6.01 10.29 -14.23
CA ALA A 193 7.12 11.24 -14.24
C ALA A 193 8.32 10.84 -13.38
N ASN A 194 8.16 9.94 -12.40
CA ASN A 194 9.20 9.64 -11.42
C ASN A 194 9.42 8.14 -11.14
N ILE A 195 8.62 7.26 -11.75
CA ILE A 195 8.69 5.81 -11.54
C ILE A 195 10.06 5.23 -11.89
N ARG A 196 10.68 5.64 -13.02
CA ARG A 196 12.03 5.19 -13.41
C ARG A 196 13.07 5.51 -12.34
N ARG A 197 13.02 6.73 -11.81
CA ARG A 197 13.91 7.17 -10.73
C ARG A 197 13.69 6.34 -9.47
N LEU A 198 12.45 6.02 -9.14
CA LEU A 198 12.14 5.15 -8.00
C LEU A 198 12.76 3.77 -8.17
N LEU A 199 12.49 3.12 -9.30
CA LEU A 199 12.97 1.79 -9.63
C LEU A 199 14.51 1.72 -9.61
N ALA A 200 15.19 2.73 -10.16
CA ALA A 200 16.64 2.79 -10.21
C ALA A 200 17.32 2.83 -8.82
N MET A 201 16.64 3.27 -7.75
CA MET A 201 17.21 3.22 -6.40
C MET A 201 17.19 1.82 -5.80
N GLY A 202 16.31 0.93 -6.28
CA GLY A 202 16.15 -0.42 -5.75
C GLY A 202 15.71 -0.45 -4.27
N GLY A 203 15.91 -1.60 -3.63
CA GLY A 203 15.60 -1.79 -2.21
C GLY A 203 14.10 -1.78 -1.89
N MET A 204 13.27 -2.37 -2.74
CA MET A 204 11.84 -2.51 -2.46
C MET A 204 11.28 -3.79 -3.09
N ASP A 205 10.25 -4.34 -2.46
CA ASP A 205 9.52 -5.49 -2.98
C ASP A 205 8.32 -5.06 -3.83
N GLY A 206 7.83 -3.84 -3.61
CA GLY A 206 6.71 -3.32 -4.36
C GLY A 206 6.49 -1.82 -4.27
N ILE A 207 5.61 -1.35 -5.13
CA ILE A 207 5.21 0.03 -5.29
C ILE A 207 3.70 0.14 -5.13
N ASP A 208 3.23 1.19 -4.46
CA ASP A 208 1.81 1.51 -4.31
C ASP A 208 1.51 2.89 -4.91
N MET A 209 0.62 2.92 -5.90
CA MET A 209 0.23 4.13 -6.62
C MET A 209 -1.26 4.40 -6.47
N ALA A 210 -1.60 5.59 -5.97
CA ALA A 210 -2.98 6.09 -5.89
C ALA A 210 -3.21 7.21 -6.92
N SER A 211 -2.94 8.47 -6.54
CA SER A 211 -3.20 9.67 -7.36
C SER A 211 -2.37 9.74 -8.64
N GLY A 212 -1.17 9.14 -8.68
CA GLY A 212 -0.37 9.09 -9.92
C GLY A 212 -0.98 8.20 -11.01
N ALA A 213 -1.94 7.36 -10.65
CA ALA A 213 -2.75 6.58 -11.59
C ALA A 213 -4.00 7.33 -12.07
N GLU A 214 -4.21 8.59 -11.66
CA GLU A 214 -5.48 9.30 -11.83
C GLU A 214 -5.34 10.57 -12.68
N THR A 215 -6.41 10.89 -13.41
CA THR A 215 -6.66 12.20 -14.04
C THR A 215 -8.07 12.63 -13.61
N ASP A 216 -8.21 13.84 -13.07
CA ASP A 216 -9.46 14.35 -12.48
C ASP A 216 -10.13 13.39 -11.49
N GLY A 217 -9.30 12.70 -10.68
CA GLY A 217 -9.73 11.77 -9.65
C GLY A 217 -10.21 10.41 -10.15
N ARG A 218 -10.15 10.12 -11.46
CA ARG A 218 -10.47 8.81 -12.04
C ARG A 218 -9.24 8.10 -12.57
N LYS A 219 -9.25 6.76 -12.57
CA LYS A 219 -8.11 6.00 -13.11
C LYS A 219 -7.89 6.31 -14.59
N ASP A 220 -6.63 6.61 -14.93
CA ASP A 220 -6.18 6.99 -16.26
C ASP A 220 -5.37 5.84 -16.86
N ALA A 221 -5.93 5.22 -17.91
CA ALA A 221 -5.34 4.06 -18.56
C ALA A 221 -3.92 4.34 -19.10
N ARG A 222 -3.63 5.54 -19.62
CA ARG A 222 -2.31 5.88 -20.18
C ARG A 222 -1.26 5.98 -19.07
N LYS A 223 -1.62 6.58 -17.94
CA LYS A 223 -0.72 6.66 -16.78
C LYS A 223 -0.44 5.28 -16.19
N ILE A 224 -1.47 4.46 -16.08
CA ILE A 224 -1.36 3.07 -15.62
C ILE A 224 -0.46 2.27 -16.55
N GLU A 225 -0.72 2.32 -17.86
CA GLU A 225 0.08 1.65 -18.89
C GLU A 225 1.55 2.02 -18.79
N THR A 226 1.85 3.32 -18.71
CA THR A 226 3.22 3.81 -18.59
C THR A 226 3.89 3.18 -17.37
N VAL A 227 3.28 3.27 -16.19
CA VAL A 227 3.89 2.72 -14.96
C VAL A 227 4.02 1.20 -15.01
N VAL A 228 3.01 0.51 -15.54
CA VAL A 228 3.05 -0.95 -15.70
C VAL A 228 4.22 -1.34 -16.60
N HIS A 229 4.38 -0.69 -17.76
CA HIS A 229 5.48 -0.92 -18.68
C HIS A 229 6.84 -0.72 -17.99
N GLU A 230 7.04 0.42 -17.32
CA GLU A 230 8.29 0.74 -16.63
C GLU A 230 8.66 -0.28 -15.54
N VAL A 231 7.69 -0.71 -14.74
CA VAL A 231 7.91 -1.69 -13.66
C VAL A 231 8.26 -3.07 -14.25
N ARG A 232 7.68 -3.44 -15.39
CA ARG A 232 7.88 -4.76 -16.00
C ARG A 232 9.17 -4.80 -16.82
N GLU A 233 9.54 -3.73 -17.52
CA GLU A 233 10.86 -3.61 -18.18
C GLU A 233 12.00 -3.65 -17.16
N HIS A 234 11.88 -2.93 -16.04
CA HIS A 234 12.91 -2.94 -15.00
C HIS A 234 13.16 -4.34 -14.42
N ALA A 235 12.17 -5.23 -14.47
CA ALA A 235 12.32 -6.60 -13.99
C ALA A 235 13.05 -7.54 -14.97
N GLN A 236 13.25 -7.10 -16.22
CA GLN A 236 13.94 -7.86 -17.27
C GLN A 236 15.43 -7.48 -17.40
N ASN A 237 15.82 -6.34 -16.83
CA ASN A 237 17.19 -5.84 -16.76
C ASN A 237 17.87 -6.27 -15.46
#